data_AF-A0A2A2CV46-F1
#
_entry.id   AF-A0A2A2CV46-F1
#
_cell.length_a   1.000
_cell.length_b   1.000
_cell.length_c   1.000
_cell.angle_alpha   90.00
_cell.angle_beta   90.00
_cell.angle_gamma   90.00
#
_symmetry.space_group_name_H-M   'P 1'
#
loop_
_entity.id
_entity.type
_entity.pdbx_description
1 polymer ?
#
loop_
_entity_poly.entity_id
_entity_poly.type
_entity_poly.pdbx_seq_one_letter_code
_entity_poly.pdbx_strand_id
1 'polypeptide(L)'
;MNEHQEVAAQFQQYMENPLLWPIMEVLRKQPSGWKVHTLSSHLSELELLPVLDGSPEKDLFKRNFLIMNALYQLQETLYPDNWLQVQAMDIVLMPQSRVFGHEVDHEDPLRDYYLDWHNYEAEEGEVKRLLNEFWTRYREFVGSTNGGDMDRAKALSLFKLPHDASPTEIRKTWRKLALKWHPDRENGNSDRFRVLCEAWHVLRH
;
A
#
# COMPACT_ATOMS: atom_id res chain seq x y z
N MET A 1 -28.50 6.38 14.55
CA MET A 1 -27.10 6.57 14.12
C MET A 1 -26.55 5.18 13.85
N ASN A 2 -26.21 4.93 12.59
CA ASN A 2 -26.48 3.67 11.89
C ASN A 2 -25.37 2.62 12.08
N GLU A 3 -25.77 1.37 12.36
CA GLU A 3 -24.91 0.16 12.31
C GLU A 3 -24.14 0.07 10.97
N HIS A 4 -24.72 0.57 9.87
CA HIS A 4 -24.05 0.66 8.57
C HIS A 4 -22.83 1.59 8.53
N GLN A 5 -22.76 2.65 9.36
CA GLN A 5 -21.60 3.54 9.43
C GLN A 5 -20.46 2.93 10.25
N GLU A 6 -20.77 2.14 11.29
CA GLU A 6 -19.75 1.41 12.07
C GLU A 6 -19.13 0.26 11.27
N VAL A 7 -19.95 -0.47 10.50
CA VAL A 7 -19.47 -1.53 9.60
C VAL A 7 -18.60 -0.94 8.47
N ALA A 8 -18.98 0.21 7.90
CA ALA A 8 -18.20 0.91 6.87
C ALA A 8 -16.88 1.51 7.39
N ALA A 9 -16.86 2.03 8.62
CA ALA A 9 -15.65 2.53 9.28
C ALA A 9 -14.67 1.40 9.63
N GLN A 10 -15.18 0.24 10.09
CA GLN A 10 -14.37 -0.97 10.19
C GLN A 10 -13.88 -1.39 8.80
N PHE A 11 -14.68 -1.25 7.75
CA PHE A 11 -14.34 -1.67 6.41
C PHE A 11 -13.12 -0.95 5.79
N GLN A 12 -13.07 0.37 5.92
CA GLN A 12 -11.90 1.19 5.49
C GLN A 12 -10.62 0.81 6.24
N GLN A 13 -10.77 0.34 7.48
CA GLN A 13 -9.68 -0.24 8.26
C GLN A 13 -9.23 -1.62 7.75
N TYR A 14 -9.57 -2.11 6.56
CA TYR A 14 -9.02 -3.38 6.06
C TYR A 14 -8.28 -3.28 4.73
N MET A 15 -8.27 -2.10 4.10
CA MET A 15 -7.83 -1.96 2.72
C MET A 15 -6.44 -1.32 2.63
N GLU A 16 -5.41 -2.16 2.70
CA GLU A 16 -4.07 -1.74 2.30
C GLU A 16 -3.95 -1.68 0.78
N ASN A 17 -3.46 -0.54 0.31
CA ASN A 17 -3.25 -0.34 -1.11
C ASN A 17 -2.13 -1.28 -1.59
N PRO A 18 -2.35 -2.06 -2.65
CA PRO A 18 -1.33 -2.98 -3.10
C PRO A 18 -0.13 -2.27 -3.75
N LEU A 19 -0.34 -1.05 -4.25
CA LEU A 19 0.67 -0.25 -4.95
C LEU A 19 1.69 0.40 -4.01
N LEU A 20 1.53 0.29 -2.68
CA LEU A 20 2.47 0.89 -1.72
C LEU A 20 3.92 0.54 -2.04
N TRP A 21 4.21 -0.75 -2.24
CA TRP A 21 5.58 -1.21 -2.46
C TRP A 21 6.06 -0.98 -3.88
N PRO A 22 5.30 -1.30 -4.95
CA PRO A 22 5.64 -0.88 -6.30
C PRO A 22 5.99 0.59 -6.42
N ILE A 23 5.19 1.48 -5.81
CA ILE A 23 5.44 2.92 -5.84
C ILE A 23 6.70 3.25 -5.04
N MET A 24 6.88 2.66 -3.85
CA MET A 24 8.11 2.84 -3.08
C MET A 24 9.36 2.43 -3.87
N GLU A 25 9.34 1.28 -4.55
CA GLU A 25 10.44 0.78 -5.37
C GLU A 25 10.78 1.76 -6.50
N VAL A 26 9.76 2.22 -7.23
CA VAL A 26 9.90 3.22 -8.29
C VAL A 26 10.51 4.51 -7.74
N LEU A 27 9.98 5.02 -6.63
CA LEU A 27 10.46 6.25 -5.99
C LEU A 27 11.86 6.12 -5.40
N ARG A 28 12.28 4.94 -4.94
CA ARG A 28 13.66 4.75 -4.48
C ARG A 28 14.67 4.72 -5.62
N LYS A 29 14.31 4.15 -6.76
CA LYS A 29 15.15 4.14 -7.97
C LYS A 29 15.22 5.52 -8.63
N GLN A 30 14.09 6.21 -8.67
CA GLN A 30 13.97 7.57 -9.18
C GLN A 30 13.17 8.44 -8.19
N PRO A 31 13.84 9.20 -7.31
CA PRO A 31 13.19 9.96 -6.25
C PRO A 31 12.32 11.14 -6.69
N SER A 32 12.43 11.62 -7.92
CA SER A 32 11.72 12.82 -8.40
C SER A 32 11.41 12.77 -9.89
N GLY A 33 10.58 13.71 -10.36
CA GLY A 33 10.18 13.81 -11.78
C GLY A 33 8.94 12.98 -12.11
N TRP A 34 8.24 12.47 -11.09
CA TRP A 34 7.01 11.73 -11.23
C TRP A 34 5.79 12.64 -11.13
N LYS A 35 4.84 12.38 -12.01
CA LYS A 35 3.46 12.86 -11.96
C LYS A 35 2.59 11.63 -11.80
N VAL A 36 1.36 11.78 -11.32
CA VAL A 36 0.45 10.63 -11.13
C VAL A 36 0.29 9.83 -12.43
N HIS A 37 0.11 10.51 -13.57
CA HIS A 37 -0.04 9.80 -14.85
C HIS A 37 1.26 9.11 -15.31
N THR A 38 2.44 9.72 -15.12
CA THR A 38 3.71 9.08 -15.53
C THR A 38 4.03 7.89 -14.64
N LEU A 39 3.75 8.00 -13.34
CA LEU A 39 3.87 6.91 -12.39
C LEU A 39 2.87 5.78 -12.72
N SER A 40 1.63 6.13 -13.08
CA SER A 40 0.63 5.16 -13.54
C SER A 40 1.09 4.40 -14.79
N SER A 41 1.57 5.11 -15.81
CA SER A 41 2.07 4.48 -17.04
C SER A 41 3.22 3.53 -16.74
N HIS A 42 4.18 3.96 -15.92
CA HIS A 42 5.32 3.14 -15.55
C HIS A 42 4.92 1.87 -14.77
N LEU A 43 3.98 1.98 -13.82
CA LEU A 43 3.46 0.82 -13.08
C LEU A 43 2.70 -0.17 -13.99
N SER A 44 2.06 0.32 -15.06
CA SER A 44 1.44 -0.54 -16.05
C SER A 44 2.45 -1.23 -16.97
N GLU A 45 3.54 -0.56 -17.34
CA GLU A 45 4.65 -1.19 -18.09
C GLU A 45 5.30 -2.32 -17.30
N LEU A 46 5.32 -2.23 -15.97
CA LEU A 46 5.79 -3.28 -15.07
C LEU A 46 4.75 -4.40 -14.85
N GLU A 47 3.59 -4.35 -15.52
CA GLU A 47 2.45 -5.26 -15.35
C GLU A 47 1.86 -5.30 -13.92
N LEU A 48 2.22 -4.32 -13.08
CA LEU A 48 1.74 -4.23 -11.70
C LEU A 48 0.37 -3.56 -11.63
N LEU A 49 0.05 -2.64 -12.56
CA LEU A 49 -1.24 -1.95 -12.61
C LEU A 49 -2.09 -2.39 -13.83
N PRO A 50 -3.01 -3.36 -13.66
CA PRO A 50 -3.88 -3.83 -14.74
C PRO A 50 -4.96 -2.80 -15.09
N VAL A 51 -5.71 -3.09 -16.17
CA VAL A 51 -6.95 -2.35 -16.48
C VAL A 51 -8.00 -2.66 -15.41
N LEU A 52 -8.52 -1.61 -14.79
CA LEU A 52 -9.44 -1.64 -13.65
C LEU A 52 -10.91 -1.46 -14.06
N ASP A 53 -11.15 -0.87 -15.24
CA ASP A 53 -12.48 -0.64 -15.77
C ASP A 53 -12.51 -0.73 -17.30
N GLY A 54 -13.66 -1.10 -17.87
CA GLY A 54 -13.85 -1.11 -19.32
C GLY A 54 -14.04 0.28 -19.90
N SER A 55 -14.51 1.25 -19.10
CA SER A 55 -14.59 2.66 -19.50
C SER A 55 -13.25 3.36 -19.27
N PRO A 56 -12.65 4.01 -20.29
CA PRO A 56 -11.38 4.72 -20.14
C PRO A 56 -11.38 5.79 -19.05
N GLU A 57 -12.48 6.52 -18.88
CA GLU A 57 -12.60 7.58 -17.88
C GLU A 57 -12.61 7.01 -16.46
N LYS A 58 -13.35 5.91 -16.25
CA LYS A 58 -13.41 5.22 -14.96
C LYS A 58 -12.10 4.50 -14.63
N ASP A 59 -11.45 3.91 -15.63
CA ASP A 59 -10.16 3.27 -15.47
C ASP A 59 -9.10 4.29 -15.03
N LEU A 60 -9.05 5.45 -15.70
CA LEU A 60 -8.17 6.56 -15.33
C LEU A 60 -8.45 7.05 -13.90
N PHE A 61 -9.72 7.25 -13.54
CA PHE A 61 -10.11 7.65 -12.20
C PHE A 61 -9.63 6.64 -11.14
N LYS A 62 -9.92 5.35 -11.33
CA LYS A 62 -9.54 4.28 -10.41
C LYS A 62 -8.02 4.17 -10.25
N ARG A 63 -7.26 4.29 -11.33
CA ARG A 63 -5.78 4.31 -11.28
C ARG A 63 -5.26 5.50 -10.48
N ASN A 64 -5.78 6.70 -10.76
CA ASN A 64 -5.40 7.90 -10.04
C ASN A 64 -5.73 7.78 -8.55
N PHE A 65 -6.91 7.25 -8.23
CA PHE A 65 -7.31 7.00 -6.85
C PHE A 65 -6.34 6.07 -6.14
N LEU A 66 -6.03 4.90 -6.72
CA LEU A 66 -5.10 3.95 -6.12
C LEU A 66 -3.70 4.55 -5.93
N ILE A 67 -3.19 5.30 -6.91
CA ILE A 67 -1.86 5.90 -6.79
C ILE A 67 -1.83 6.95 -5.68
N MET A 68 -2.80 7.86 -5.65
CA MET A 68 -2.88 8.91 -4.61
C MET A 68 -3.11 8.30 -3.22
N ASN A 69 -4.02 7.34 -3.10
CA ASN A 69 -4.24 6.60 -1.86
C ASN A 69 -2.96 5.91 -1.37
N ALA A 70 -2.19 5.28 -2.25
CA ALA A 70 -0.91 4.67 -1.91
C ALA A 70 0.13 5.72 -1.48
N LEU A 71 0.23 6.85 -2.18
CA LEU A 71 1.18 7.92 -1.86
C LEU A 71 0.91 8.52 -0.47
N TYR A 72 -0.35 8.79 -0.12
CA TYR A 72 -0.70 9.29 1.21
C TYR A 72 -0.42 8.26 2.32
N GLN A 73 -0.71 6.98 2.07
CA GLN A 73 -0.36 5.91 3.00
C GLN A 73 1.16 5.75 3.16
N LEU A 74 1.94 5.92 2.08
CA LEU A 74 3.40 5.88 2.12
C LEU A 74 3.98 7.09 2.87
N GLN A 75 3.41 8.28 2.70
CA GLN A 75 3.85 9.48 3.42
C GLN A 75 3.78 9.27 4.93
N GLU A 76 2.67 8.72 5.42
CA GLU A 76 2.50 8.33 6.83
C GLU A 76 3.53 7.29 7.28
N THR A 77 3.81 6.33 6.40
CA THR A 77 4.68 5.18 6.69
C THR A 77 6.16 5.55 6.71
N LEU A 78 6.54 6.56 5.91
CA LEU A 78 7.92 7.02 5.75
C LEU A 78 8.32 8.08 6.78
N TYR A 79 7.37 8.89 7.23
CA TYR A 79 7.62 9.92 8.22
C TYR A 79 7.93 9.31 9.60
N PRO A 80 8.89 9.85 10.38
CA PRO A 80 9.75 11.01 10.10
C PRO A 80 11.09 10.66 9.43
N ASP A 81 11.33 9.40 9.07
CA ASP A 81 12.61 8.96 8.51
C ASP A 81 12.86 9.51 7.10
N ASN A 82 11.81 9.67 6.30
CA ASN A 82 11.84 10.28 4.98
C ASN A 82 10.56 11.10 4.76
N TRP A 83 10.63 12.08 3.86
CA TRP A 83 9.46 12.87 3.49
C TRP A 83 9.02 12.51 2.08
N LEU A 84 7.74 12.19 1.91
CA LEU A 84 7.14 11.99 0.61
C LEU A 84 6.24 13.18 0.29
N GLN A 85 6.59 13.93 -0.74
CA GLN A 85 5.72 14.96 -1.28
C GLN A 85 4.63 14.31 -2.14
N VAL A 86 3.38 14.50 -1.72
CA VAL A 86 2.20 13.96 -2.39
C VAL A 86 1.49 15.09 -3.13
N GLN A 87 1.95 15.40 -4.35
CA GLN A 87 1.29 16.32 -5.26
C GLN A 87 1.12 15.64 -6.62
N ALA A 88 -0.07 15.75 -7.22
CA ALA A 88 -0.39 15.02 -8.45
C ALA A 88 0.59 15.30 -9.62
N MET A 89 1.21 16.48 -9.62
CA MET A 89 2.13 16.96 -10.64
C MET A 89 3.60 16.96 -10.22
N ASP A 90 3.90 16.66 -8.94
CA ASP A 90 5.26 16.67 -8.40
C ASP A 90 5.38 15.72 -7.21
N ILE A 91 5.61 14.44 -7.50
CA ILE A 91 5.82 13.40 -6.51
C ILE A 91 7.33 13.27 -6.27
N VAL A 92 7.75 13.47 -5.01
CA VAL A 92 9.16 13.48 -4.63
C VAL A 92 9.39 12.74 -3.33
N LEU A 93 10.30 11.76 -3.34
CA LEU A 93 10.82 11.10 -2.15
C LEU A 93 12.10 11.81 -1.68
N MET A 94 12.06 12.36 -0.47
CA MET A 94 13.16 13.12 0.13
C MET A 94 13.78 12.38 1.31
N PRO A 95 15.11 12.41 1.46
CA PRO A 95 15.80 11.77 2.58
C PRO A 95 15.57 12.53 3.89
N GLN A 96 15.87 11.87 5.01
CA GLN A 96 15.73 12.42 6.38
C GLN A 96 16.28 13.85 6.55
N SER A 97 17.42 14.14 5.92
CA SER A 97 18.09 15.45 6.01
C SER A 97 17.26 16.61 5.46
N ARG A 98 16.23 16.34 4.66
CA ARG A 98 15.30 17.32 4.09
C ARG A 98 13.89 17.24 4.67
N VAL A 99 13.67 16.45 5.72
CA VAL A 99 12.36 16.35 6.39
C VAL A 99 12.07 17.59 7.23
N PHE A 100 13.10 18.30 7.69
CA PHE A 100 12.94 19.48 8.55
C PHE A 100 12.04 20.54 7.90
N GLY A 101 10.99 20.95 8.61
CA GLY A 101 9.99 21.92 8.12
C GLY A 101 8.80 21.28 7.40
N HIS A 102 8.78 19.96 7.24
CA HIS A 102 7.62 19.21 6.79
C HIS A 102 6.93 18.50 7.95
N GLU A 103 5.61 18.48 7.90
CA GLU A 103 4.74 17.75 8.81
C GLU A 103 3.60 17.16 8.00
N VAL A 104 3.09 15.99 8.43
CA VAL A 104 1.91 15.41 7.82
C VAL A 104 0.70 16.25 8.23
N ASP A 105 0.10 16.93 7.25
CA ASP A 105 -1.15 17.63 7.45
C ASP A 105 -2.31 16.61 7.46
N HIS A 106 -2.81 16.34 8.66
CA HIS A 106 -3.95 15.45 8.87
C HIS A 106 -5.30 16.16 8.66
N GLU A 107 -5.31 17.46 8.43
CA GLU A 107 -6.51 18.25 8.10
C GLU A 107 -6.63 18.52 6.59
N ASP A 108 -5.73 17.97 5.76
CA ASP A 108 -5.78 18.07 4.29
C ASP A 108 -7.04 17.37 3.73
N PRO A 109 -8.01 18.11 3.15
CA PRO A 109 -9.22 17.51 2.61
C PRO A 109 -8.96 16.55 1.45
N LEU A 110 -7.85 16.74 0.71
CA LEU A 110 -7.49 15.86 -0.40
C LEU A 110 -6.97 14.52 0.12
N ARG A 111 -6.21 14.54 1.22
CA ARG A 111 -5.78 13.35 1.94
C ARG A 111 -6.98 12.56 2.42
N ASP A 112 -7.93 13.21 3.09
CA ASP A 112 -9.15 12.56 3.59
C ASP A 112 -9.95 11.92 2.45
N TYR A 113 -10.08 12.64 1.32
CA TYR A 113 -10.74 12.13 0.13
C TYR A 113 -10.09 10.84 -0.39
N TYR A 114 -8.76 10.81 -0.55
CA TYR A 114 -8.08 9.65 -1.11
C TYR A 114 -7.91 8.51 -0.12
N LEU A 115 -7.90 8.76 1.19
CA LEU A 115 -7.86 7.70 2.20
C LEU A 115 -9.23 7.05 2.42
N ASP A 116 -10.33 7.71 2.02
CA ASP A 116 -11.68 7.15 2.05
C ASP A 116 -11.99 6.31 0.79
N TRP A 117 -12.00 4.98 0.95
CA TRP A 117 -12.32 4.03 -0.11
C TRP A 117 -13.76 4.11 -0.65
N HIS A 118 -14.71 4.78 0.01
CA HIS A 118 -16.03 5.05 -0.59
C HIS A 118 -15.91 5.94 -1.82
N ASN A 119 -14.87 6.78 -1.88
CA ASN A 119 -14.59 7.62 -3.03
C ASN A 119 -13.97 6.84 -4.20
N TYR A 120 -13.68 5.55 -4.06
CA TYR A 120 -13.21 4.71 -5.18
C TYR A 120 -14.33 4.35 -6.18
N GLU A 121 -15.59 4.72 -5.90
CA GLU A 121 -16.77 4.46 -6.74
C GLU A 121 -16.92 2.99 -7.18
N ALA A 122 -16.74 2.06 -6.23
CA ALA A 122 -16.92 0.63 -6.47
C ALA A 122 -17.60 -0.05 -5.27
N GLU A 123 -18.26 -1.18 -5.52
CA GLU A 123 -18.84 -1.96 -4.43
C GLU A 123 -17.72 -2.58 -3.57
N GLU A 124 -18.00 -2.77 -2.28
CA GLU A 124 -17.08 -3.37 -1.31
C GLU A 124 -16.43 -4.67 -1.82
N GLY A 125 -17.24 -5.53 -2.44
CA GLY A 125 -16.80 -6.80 -3.00
C GLY A 125 -15.87 -6.64 -4.22
N GLU A 126 -16.10 -5.63 -5.06
CA GLU A 126 -15.26 -5.35 -6.21
C GLU A 126 -13.87 -4.89 -5.77
N VAL A 127 -13.79 -4.03 -4.75
CA VAL A 127 -12.48 -3.58 -4.27
C VAL A 127 -11.73 -4.71 -3.58
N LYS A 128 -12.39 -5.55 -2.78
CA LYS A 128 -11.78 -6.77 -2.22
C LYS A 128 -11.21 -7.67 -3.32
N ARG A 129 -12.00 -7.95 -4.35
CA ARG A 129 -11.58 -8.77 -5.49
C ARG A 129 -10.34 -8.18 -6.15
N LEU A 130 -10.37 -6.89 -6.46
CA LEU A 130 -9.26 -6.19 -7.09
C LEU A 130 -7.97 -6.28 -6.25
N LEU A 131 -8.06 -6.00 -4.95
CA LEU A 131 -6.93 -6.10 -4.03
C LEU A 131 -6.38 -7.53 -4.01
N ASN A 132 -7.24 -8.54 -3.95
CA ASN A 132 -6.82 -9.94 -3.92
C ASN A 132 -6.13 -10.38 -5.21
N GLU A 133 -6.65 -9.98 -6.37
CA GLU A 133 -6.02 -10.23 -7.66
C GLU A 133 -4.64 -9.57 -7.75
N PHE A 134 -4.50 -8.35 -7.26
CA PHE A 134 -3.20 -7.68 -7.22
C PHE A 134 -2.20 -8.47 -6.39
N TRP A 135 -2.54 -8.81 -5.15
CA TRP A 135 -1.62 -9.51 -4.25
C TRP A 135 -1.23 -10.89 -4.79
N THR A 136 -2.09 -11.51 -5.60
CA THR A 136 -1.77 -12.73 -6.31
C THR A 136 -0.68 -12.49 -7.36
N ARG A 137 -0.85 -11.49 -8.22
CA ARG A 137 0.17 -11.09 -9.22
C ARG A 137 1.49 -10.64 -8.58
N TYR A 138 1.40 -9.86 -7.50
CA TYR A 138 2.60 -9.37 -6.78
C TYR A 138 3.41 -10.52 -6.18
N ARG A 139 2.76 -11.56 -5.65
CA ARG A 139 3.47 -12.77 -5.17
C ARG A 139 4.23 -13.46 -6.29
N GLU A 140 3.61 -13.60 -7.45
CA GLU A 140 4.25 -14.17 -8.64
C GLU A 140 5.47 -13.33 -9.04
N PHE A 141 5.34 -12.00 -9.01
CA PHE A 141 6.42 -11.05 -9.28
C PHE A 141 7.61 -11.19 -8.31
N VAL A 142 7.36 -11.30 -6.98
CA VAL A 142 8.44 -11.47 -5.98
C VAL A 142 8.96 -12.92 -5.87
N GLY A 143 8.48 -13.82 -6.74
CA GLY A 143 8.89 -15.22 -6.80
C GLY A 143 8.43 -16.05 -5.60
N SER A 144 7.30 -15.69 -4.96
CA SER A 144 6.66 -16.54 -3.95
C SER A 144 6.00 -17.73 -4.64
N THR A 145 6.51 -18.93 -4.39
CA THR A 145 5.87 -20.17 -4.84
C THR A 145 4.97 -20.71 -3.73
N ASN A 146 3.77 -21.15 -4.09
CA ASN A 146 2.77 -21.72 -3.18
C ASN A 146 3.39 -22.72 -2.18
N GLY A 147 3.18 -22.49 -0.89
CA GLY A 147 3.78 -23.26 0.20
C GLY A 147 2.86 -23.52 1.41
N GLY A 148 1.57 -23.76 1.18
CA GLY A 148 0.68 -24.69 1.90
C GLY A 148 0.59 -24.79 3.44
N ASP A 149 1.31 -24.02 4.27
CA ASP A 149 1.35 -24.26 5.73
C ASP A 149 1.37 -22.98 6.58
N MET A 150 1.15 -21.81 5.97
CA MET A 150 1.07 -20.54 6.70
C MET A 150 -0.32 -20.33 7.29
N ASP A 151 -0.46 -20.54 8.59
CA ASP A 151 -1.66 -20.23 9.36
C ASP A 151 -1.54 -18.87 10.09
N ARG A 152 -2.67 -18.39 10.64
CA ARG A 152 -2.73 -17.10 11.35
C ARG A 152 -1.79 -17.06 12.55
N ALA A 153 -1.63 -18.16 13.28
CA ALA A 153 -0.77 -18.22 14.47
C ALA A 153 0.71 -18.09 14.11
N LYS A 154 1.16 -18.81 13.07
CA LYS A 154 2.51 -18.70 12.51
C LYS A 154 2.76 -17.30 11.96
N ALA A 155 1.79 -16.72 11.25
CA ALA A 155 1.91 -15.38 10.70
C ALA A 155 2.02 -14.30 11.80
N LEU A 156 1.20 -14.35 12.86
CA LEU A 156 1.32 -13.44 14.01
C LEU A 156 2.66 -13.61 14.73
N SER A 157 3.14 -14.85 14.87
CA SER A 157 4.47 -15.13 15.44
C SER A 157 5.61 -14.53 14.60
N LEU A 158 5.53 -14.63 13.27
CA LEU A 158 6.49 -13.97 12.35
C LEU A 158 6.48 -12.45 12.52
N PHE A 159 5.30 -11.86 12.77
CA PHE A 159 5.16 -10.43 13.05
C PHE A 159 5.55 -10.06 14.49
N LYS A 160 5.81 -11.04 15.36
CA LYS A 160 6.05 -10.87 16.80
C LYS A 160 4.89 -10.16 17.49
N LEU A 161 3.67 -10.49 17.08
CA LEU A 161 2.43 -9.96 17.62
C LEU A 161 1.71 -11.04 18.43
N PRO A 162 0.97 -10.64 19.48
CA PRO A 162 0.15 -11.58 20.25
C PRO A 162 -1.06 -12.04 19.44
N HIS A 163 -1.72 -13.12 19.88
CA HIS A 163 -2.87 -13.70 19.19
C HIS A 163 -4.09 -12.77 19.11
N ASP A 164 -4.20 -11.82 20.03
CA ASP A 164 -5.25 -10.81 20.14
C ASP A 164 -4.87 -9.46 19.50
N ALA A 165 -3.76 -9.40 18.75
CA ALA A 165 -3.32 -8.20 18.08
C ALA A 165 -4.40 -7.61 17.17
N SER A 166 -4.63 -6.31 17.31
CA SER A 166 -5.63 -5.60 16.54
C SER A 166 -5.22 -5.51 15.05
N PRO A 167 -6.19 -5.39 14.13
CA PRO A 167 -5.90 -5.17 12.70
C PRO A 167 -5.00 -3.97 12.43
N THR A 168 -5.08 -2.94 13.28
CA THR A 168 -4.23 -1.74 13.21
C THR A 168 -2.79 -2.05 13.58
N GLU A 169 -2.57 -2.84 14.63
CA GLU A 169 -1.22 -3.27 15.05
C GLU A 169 -0.57 -4.20 14.02
N ILE A 170 -1.35 -5.13 13.46
CA ILE A 170 -0.90 -6.04 12.40
C ILE A 170 -0.38 -5.23 11.21
N ARG A 171 -1.16 -4.27 10.69
CA ARG A 171 -0.77 -3.43 9.55
C ARG A 171 0.42 -2.55 9.84
N LYS A 172 0.43 -1.88 11.00
CA LYS A 172 1.57 -1.07 11.42
C LYS A 172 2.85 -1.91 11.48
N THR A 173 2.74 -3.15 11.95
CA THR A 173 3.88 -4.07 12.04
C THR A 173 4.30 -4.59 10.67
N TRP A 174 3.35 -4.94 9.80
CA TRP A 174 3.61 -5.29 8.41
C TRP A 174 4.40 -4.20 7.70
N ARG A 175 3.92 -2.94 7.72
CA ARG A 175 4.59 -1.80 7.07
C ARG A 175 6.04 -1.64 7.55
N LYS A 176 6.26 -1.76 8.86
CA LYS A 176 7.61 -1.72 9.46
C LYS A 176 8.49 -2.88 9.00
N LEU A 177 7.97 -4.10 9.00
CA LEU A 177 8.70 -5.31 8.61
C LEU A 177 9.01 -5.33 7.12
N ALA A 178 8.03 -4.99 6.28
CA ALA A 178 8.17 -4.85 4.84
C ALA A 178 9.24 -3.80 4.51
N LEU A 179 9.18 -2.61 5.12
CA LEU A 179 10.24 -1.62 4.98
C LEU A 179 11.60 -2.15 5.45
N LYS A 180 11.68 -2.86 6.58
CA LYS A 180 12.96 -3.34 7.09
C LYS A 180 13.62 -4.37 6.17
N TRP A 181 12.86 -5.34 5.69
CA TRP A 181 13.38 -6.51 4.99
C TRP A 181 13.37 -6.40 3.47
N HIS A 182 12.85 -5.30 2.92
CA HIS A 182 12.77 -5.09 1.48
C HIS A 182 14.10 -5.38 0.75
N PRO A 183 14.12 -6.13 -0.37
CA PRO A 183 15.33 -6.55 -1.07
C PRO A 183 16.26 -5.40 -1.48
N ASP A 184 15.70 -4.26 -1.89
CA ASP A 184 16.48 -3.08 -2.31
C ASP A 184 17.07 -2.26 -1.15
N ARG A 185 16.92 -2.69 0.12
CA ARG A 185 17.59 -2.05 1.26
C ARG A 185 18.96 -2.68 1.48
N GLU A 186 19.90 -1.85 1.93
CA GLU A 186 21.28 -2.27 2.21
C GLU A 186 21.36 -3.42 3.24
N ASN A 187 20.41 -3.46 4.19
CA ASN A 187 20.21 -4.56 5.16
C ASN A 187 18.94 -5.39 4.87
N GLY A 188 18.47 -5.35 3.63
CA GLY A 188 17.32 -6.10 3.14
C GLY A 188 17.58 -7.60 3.06
N ASN A 189 16.51 -8.40 2.97
CA ASN A 189 16.62 -9.82 2.73
C ASN A 189 15.39 -10.29 1.94
N SER A 190 15.58 -10.59 0.66
CA SER A 190 14.52 -10.99 -0.27
C SER A 190 13.74 -12.22 0.21
N ASP A 191 14.41 -13.19 0.81
CA ASP A 191 13.76 -14.42 1.31
C ASP A 191 12.90 -14.14 2.55
N ARG A 192 13.39 -13.31 3.49
CA ARG A 192 12.57 -12.85 4.62
C ARG A 192 11.40 -12.00 4.15
N PHE A 193 11.62 -11.11 3.20
CA PHE A 193 10.56 -10.28 2.64
C PHE A 193 9.46 -11.13 2.02
N ARG A 194 9.82 -12.16 1.24
CA ARG A 194 8.89 -13.14 0.66
C ARG A 194 8.04 -13.83 1.73
N VAL A 195 8.67 -14.37 2.78
CA VAL A 195 7.97 -15.03 3.91
C VAL A 195 7.03 -14.06 4.63
N LEU A 196 7.42 -12.80 4.78
CA LEU A 196 6.58 -11.78 5.39
C LEU A 196 5.39 -11.38 4.50
N CYS A 197 5.55 -11.36 3.18
CA CYS A 197 4.44 -11.18 2.23
C CYS A 197 3.40 -12.28 2.36
N GLU A 198 3.82 -13.53 2.56
CA GLU A 198 2.93 -14.66 2.82
C GLU A 198 2.18 -14.50 4.14
N ALA A 199 2.89 -14.11 5.21
CA ALA A 199 2.28 -13.87 6.51
C ALA A 199 1.24 -12.75 6.44
N TRP A 200 1.58 -11.66 5.76
CA TRP A 200 0.64 -10.56 5.53
C TRP A 200 -0.61 -11.00 4.79
N HIS A 201 -0.48 -11.86 3.78
CA HIS A 201 -1.63 -12.37 3.04
C HIS A 201 -2.63 -13.13 3.93
N VAL A 202 -2.15 -13.86 4.93
CA VAL A 202 -3.01 -14.57 5.90
C VAL A 202 -3.63 -13.61 6.92
N LEU A 203 -2.90 -12.56 7.33
CA LEU A 203 -3.32 -11.65 8.39
C LEU A 203 -4.21 -10.49 7.94
N ARG A 204 -4.23 -10.18 6.64
CA ARG A 204 -5.07 -9.11 6.07
C ARG A 204 -6.56 -9.48 5.95
N HIS A 205 -6.91 -10.74 6.25
CA HIS A 205 -8.26 -11.27 6.26
C HIS A 205 -8.83 -11.37 7.68
#